data_AF-A0A1V6HTS0-F1
#
_entry.id   AF-A0A1V6HTS0-F1
#
_cell.length_a   1.000
_cell.length_b   1.000
_cell.length_c   1.000
_cell.angle_alpha   90.00
_cell.angle_beta   90.00
_cell.angle_gamma   90.00
#
_symmetry.space_group_name_H-M   'P 1'
#
loop_
_entity.id
_entity.type
_entity.pdbx_description
1 polymer ?
#
loop_
_entity_poly.entity_id
_entity_poly.type
_entity_poly.pdbx_seq_one_letter_code
_entity_poly.pdbx_strand_id
1 'polypeptide(L)'
;MSRIEAWLLHLGSLLVGGTGLVYAWMRYFATPADPDAVVSHPWQPMVQHLHVLTAPLLVLAIGGLFHSHAWTALRLGVRDGRASGLAMLVAALPMIASGYLLQTAVEPGWRRLWVGIHLVAAGLWIAGHLVHAGRRFVRPPRRRR
;
A
#
# COMPACT_ATOMS: atom_id res chain seq x y z
N MET A 1 -3.76 14.23 -12.87
CA MET A 1 -3.42 14.21 -11.44
C MET A 1 -2.88 15.58 -11.06
N SER A 2 -3.49 16.21 -10.07
CA SER A 2 -3.00 17.46 -9.48
C SER A 2 -1.72 17.21 -8.67
N ARG A 3 -0.99 18.28 -8.34
CA ARG A 3 0.22 18.16 -7.49
C ARG A 3 -0.11 17.64 -6.09
N ILE A 4 -1.25 18.06 -5.53
CA ILE A 4 -1.71 17.65 -4.21
C ILE A 4 -2.03 16.15 -4.20
N GLU A 5 -2.77 15.66 -5.19
CA GLU A 5 -3.06 14.22 -5.32
C GLU A 5 -1.79 13.37 -5.42
N ALA A 6 -0.80 13.86 -6.18
CA ALA A 6 0.49 13.20 -6.30
C ALA A 6 1.20 13.10 -4.95
N TRP A 7 1.28 14.22 -4.22
CA TRP A 7 1.90 14.27 -2.91
C TRP A 7 1.20 13.38 -1.90
N LEU A 8 -0.12 13.41 -1.84
CA LEU A 8 -0.90 12.55 -0.94
C LEU A 8 -0.67 11.08 -1.23
N LEU A 9 -0.65 10.67 -2.51
CA LEU A 9 -0.39 9.28 -2.88
C LEU A 9 1.02 8.86 -2.49
N HIS A 10 2.04 9.65 -2.82
CA HIS A 10 3.43 9.30 -2.56
C HIS A 10 3.76 9.31 -1.06
N LEU A 11 3.33 10.35 -0.34
CA LEU A 11 3.53 10.44 1.10
C LEU A 11 2.75 9.34 1.83
N GLY A 12 1.49 9.10 1.46
CA GLY A 12 0.71 8.01 2.02
C GLY A 12 1.36 6.65 1.77
N SER A 13 1.86 6.42 0.56
CA SER A 13 2.57 5.17 0.20
C SER A 13 3.87 5.01 0.99
N LEU A 14 4.61 6.10 1.19
CA LEU A 14 5.84 6.10 1.99
C LEU A 14 5.56 5.81 3.47
N LEU A 15 4.57 6.47 4.06
CA LEU A 15 4.22 6.30 5.47
C LEU A 15 3.70 4.88 5.73
N VAL A 16 2.70 4.43 4.96
CA VAL A 16 2.09 3.11 5.14
C VAL A 16 3.06 1.99 4.76
N GLY A 17 3.74 2.13 3.62
CA GLY A 17 4.75 1.15 3.18
C GLY A 17 5.94 1.07 4.13
N GLY A 18 6.48 2.22 4.55
CA GLY A 18 7.61 2.28 5.47
C GLY A 18 7.27 1.68 6.83
N THR A 19 6.15 2.09 7.43
CA THR A 19 5.71 1.52 8.72
C THR A 19 5.37 0.03 8.62
N GLY A 20 4.75 -0.40 7.51
CA GLY A 20 4.43 -1.81 7.27
C GLY A 20 5.68 -2.68 7.12
N LEU A 21 6.69 -2.20 6.39
CA LEU A 21 7.98 -2.88 6.24
C LEU A 21 8.73 -2.98 7.57
N VAL A 22 8.80 -1.88 8.33
CA VAL A 22 9.44 -1.88 9.66
C VAL A 22 8.70 -2.81 10.61
N TYR A 23 7.36 -2.80 10.61
CA TYR A 23 6.56 -3.69 11.43
C TYR A 23 6.77 -5.17 11.07
N ALA A 24 6.77 -5.49 9.76
CA ALA A 24 7.06 -6.84 9.29
C ALA A 24 8.48 -7.28 9.69
N TRP A 25 9.46 -6.39 9.58
CA TRP A 25 10.81 -6.67 10.05
C TRP A 25 10.85 -7.01 11.53
N MET A 26 10.24 -6.15 12.37
CA MET A 26 10.14 -6.41 13.82
C MET A 26 9.48 -7.75 14.10
N ARG A 27 8.35 -8.03 13.44
CA ARG A 27 7.56 -9.24 13.70
C ARG A 27 8.28 -10.54 13.33
N TYR A 28 8.99 -10.57 12.22
CA TYR A 28 9.51 -11.81 11.63
C TYR A 28 11.02 -11.98 11.74
N PHE A 29 11.78 -10.91 11.99
CA PHE A 29 13.24 -10.94 11.96
C PHE A 29 13.92 -10.37 13.20
N ALA A 30 13.23 -9.58 14.04
CA ALA A 30 13.82 -9.13 15.29
C ALA A 30 13.80 -10.25 16.34
N THR A 31 14.89 -10.39 17.09
CA THR A 31 15.00 -11.32 18.21
C THR A 31 14.28 -10.74 19.43
N PRO A 32 13.31 -11.46 20.03
CA PRO A 32 12.70 -11.02 21.27
C PRO A 32 13.73 -10.88 22.39
N ALA A 33 13.55 -9.88 23.26
CA ALA A 33 14.46 -9.63 24.38
C ALA A 33 14.37 -10.70 25.48
N ASP A 34 13.27 -11.45 25.51
CA ASP A 34 12.98 -12.50 26.49
C ASP A 34 12.22 -13.65 25.81
N PRO A 35 12.40 -14.92 26.22
CA PRO A 35 11.72 -16.08 25.62
C PRO A 35 10.19 -16.02 25.71
N ASP A 36 9.64 -15.37 26.74
CA ASP A 36 8.20 -15.25 26.97
C ASP A 36 7.63 -13.91 26.45
N ALA A 37 8.44 -13.13 25.72
CA ALA A 37 8.02 -11.84 25.19
C ALA A 37 6.91 -12.00 24.12
N VAL A 38 5.80 -11.29 24.34
CA VAL A 38 4.64 -11.25 23.42
C VAL A 38 4.97 -10.51 22.11
N VAL A 39 5.98 -9.64 22.13
CA VAL A 39 6.45 -8.86 21.00
C VAL A 39 7.94 -9.10 20.76
N SER A 40 8.34 -9.07 19.50
CA SER A 40 9.72 -9.31 19.07
C SER A 40 10.62 -8.08 19.25
N HIS A 41 10.04 -6.88 19.33
CA HIS A 41 10.78 -5.63 19.54
C HIS A 41 9.96 -4.63 20.38
N PRO A 42 10.56 -3.85 21.32
CA PRO A 42 9.82 -2.94 22.20
C PRO A 42 8.96 -1.89 21.46
N TRP A 43 9.40 -1.46 20.28
CA TRP A 43 8.68 -0.48 19.44
C TRP A 43 7.62 -1.11 18.52
N GLN A 44 7.49 -2.43 18.48
CA GLN A 44 6.54 -3.12 17.59
C GLN A 44 5.09 -2.59 17.75
N PRO A 45 4.55 -2.35 18.96
CA PRO A 45 3.20 -1.79 19.11
C PRO A 45 3.07 -0.38 18.55
N MET A 46 4.09 0.46 18.74
CA MET A 46 4.08 1.85 18.26
C MET A 46 4.06 1.89 16.72
N VAL A 47 4.90 1.08 16.08
CA VAL A 47 4.94 1.00 14.61
C VAL A 47 3.61 0.44 14.07
N GLN A 48 3.00 -0.53 14.76
CA GLN A 48 1.67 -1.03 14.40
C GLN A 48 0.61 0.07 14.42
N HIS A 49 0.54 0.85 15.50
CA HIS A 49 -0.42 1.95 15.62
C HIS A 49 -0.19 3.00 14.54
N LEU A 50 1.06 3.38 14.29
CA LEU A 50 1.40 4.34 13.24
C LEU A 50 0.97 3.83 11.85
N HIS A 51 1.18 2.54 11.56
CA HIS A 51 0.72 1.92 10.32
C HIS A 51 -0.81 2.00 10.18
N VAL A 52 -1.55 1.60 11.22
CA VAL A 52 -3.02 1.63 11.24
C VAL A 52 -3.56 3.06 11.11
N LEU A 53 -2.95 4.04 11.79
CA LEU A 53 -3.37 5.44 11.73
C LEU A 53 -3.07 6.12 10.39
N THR A 54 -1.98 5.74 9.73
CA THR A 54 -1.60 6.32 8.43
C THR A 54 -2.34 5.66 7.25
N ALA A 55 -2.80 4.41 7.40
CA ALA A 55 -3.49 3.68 6.35
C ALA A 55 -4.72 4.41 5.75
N PRO A 56 -5.63 5.02 6.55
CA PRO A 56 -6.76 5.79 6.02
C PRO A 56 -6.36 6.92 5.07
N LEU A 57 -5.21 7.58 5.30
CA LEU A 57 -4.72 8.65 4.42
C LEU A 57 -4.40 8.12 3.02
N LEU A 58 -3.74 6.96 2.95
CA LEU A 58 -3.45 6.30 1.67
C LEU A 58 -4.74 5.82 0.99
N VAL A 59 -5.68 5.24 1.74
CA VAL A 59 -6.99 4.81 1.19
C VAL A 59 -7.73 5.98 0.56
N LEU A 60 -7.80 7.13 1.24
CA LEU A 60 -8.41 8.36 0.72
C LEU A 60 -7.68 8.88 -0.53
N ALA A 61 -6.35 8.87 -0.52
CA ALA A 61 -5.55 9.28 -1.69
C ALA A 61 -5.81 8.37 -2.91
N ILE A 62 -5.91 7.05 -2.70
CA ILE A 62 -6.25 6.08 -3.76
C ILE A 62 -7.66 6.35 -4.28
N GLY A 63 -8.65 6.54 -3.40
CA GLY A 63 -10.04 6.82 -3.79
C GLY A 63 -10.18 8.12 -4.58
N GLY A 64 -9.52 9.19 -4.13
CA GLY A 64 -9.50 10.48 -4.82
C GLY A 64 -8.86 10.37 -6.21
N LEU A 65 -7.71 9.70 -6.31
CA LEU A 65 -7.04 9.46 -7.60
C LEU A 65 -7.85 8.57 -8.53
N PHE A 66 -8.53 7.56 -7.98
CA PHE A 66 -9.42 6.72 -8.76
C PHE A 66 -10.52 7.57 -9.42
N HIS A 67 -11.18 8.43 -8.64
CA HIS A 67 -12.25 9.28 -9.13
C HIS A 67 -11.77 10.32 -10.16
N SER A 68 -10.70 11.07 -9.85
CA SER A 68 -10.26 12.18 -10.70
C SER A 68 -9.47 11.73 -11.93
N HIS A 69 -8.73 10.63 -11.83
CA HIS A 69 -7.77 10.22 -12.85
C HIS A 69 -8.13 8.88 -13.50
N ALA A 70 -8.26 7.81 -12.72
CA ALA A 70 -8.43 6.47 -13.29
C ALA A 70 -9.80 6.32 -13.98
N TRP A 71 -10.87 6.78 -13.33
CA TRP A 71 -12.23 6.74 -13.87
C TRP A 71 -12.38 7.57 -15.15
N THR A 72 -11.86 8.79 -15.13
CA THR A 72 -11.83 9.67 -16.32
C THR A 72 -11.05 9.02 -17.47
N ALA A 73 -9.87 8.44 -17.19
CA ALA A 73 -9.06 7.76 -18.20
C ALA A 73 -9.77 6.52 -18.79
N LEU A 74 -10.52 5.78 -17.96
CA LEU A 74 -11.34 4.65 -18.41
C LEU A 74 -12.48 5.11 -19.31
N ARG A 75 -13.23 6.15 -18.92
CA ARG A 75 -14.32 6.72 -19.74
C ARG A 75 -13.83 7.26 -21.07
N LEU A 76 -12.66 7.90 -21.10
CA LEU A 76 -12.05 8.47 -22.31
C LEU A 76 -11.25 7.45 -23.13
N GLY A 77 -11.18 6.17 -22.71
CA GLY A 77 -10.50 5.12 -23.47
C GLY A 77 -8.98 5.29 -23.57
N VAL A 78 -8.35 6.04 -22.65
CA VAL A 78 -6.91 6.30 -22.68
C VAL A 78 -6.14 5.00 -22.47
N ARG A 79 -5.32 4.62 -23.46
CA ARG A 79 -4.56 3.35 -23.45
C ARG A 79 -3.23 3.46 -22.72
N ASP A 80 -2.61 4.64 -22.73
CA ASP A 80 -1.32 4.85 -22.06
C ASP A 80 -1.44 4.66 -20.55
N GLY A 81 -0.61 3.79 -19.98
CA GLY A 81 -0.53 3.58 -18.52
C GLY A 81 -1.69 2.78 -17.91
N ARG A 82 -2.71 2.41 -18.69
CA ARG A 82 -3.94 1.73 -18.22
C ARG A 82 -3.66 0.41 -17.50
N ALA A 83 -2.82 -0.43 -18.09
CA ALA A 83 -2.47 -1.73 -17.50
C ALA A 83 -1.81 -1.58 -16.12
N SER A 84 -0.87 -0.63 -15.97
CA SER A 84 -0.24 -0.38 -14.67
C SER A 84 -1.18 0.26 -13.66
N GLY A 85 -2.09 1.15 -14.09
CA GLY A 85 -3.09 1.72 -13.19
C GLY A 85 -4.09 0.67 -12.69
N LEU A 86 -4.54 -0.23 -13.57
CA LEU A 86 -5.45 -1.32 -13.20
C LEU A 86 -4.77 -2.33 -12.29
N ALA A 87 -3.52 -2.72 -12.59
CA ALA A 87 -2.74 -3.59 -11.70
C ALA A 87 -2.60 -3.00 -10.29
N MET A 88 -2.43 -1.69 -10.18
CA MET A 88 -2.37 -1.01 -8.88
C MET A 88 -3.69 -1.02 -8.13
N LEU A 89 -4.81 -0.80 -8.82
CA LEU A 89 -6.15 -0.91 -8.21
C LEU A 89 -6.42 -2.33 -7.73
N VAL A 90 -6.08 -3.33 -8.55
CA VAL A 90 -6.24 -4.75 -8.20
C VAL A 90 -5.36 -5.14 -7.02
N ALA A 91 -4.19 -4.54 -6.84
CA ALA A 91 -3.37 -4.75 -5.64
C ALA A 91 -3.92 -4.00 -4.41
N ALA A 92 -4.45 -2.79 -4.59
CA ALA A 92 -4.96 -1.97 -3.50
C ALA A 92 -6.17 -2.59 -2.79
N LEU A 93 -7.13 -3.12 -3.55
CA LEU A 93 -8.37 -3.67 -3.00
C LEU A 93 -8.15 -4.80 -1.97
N PRO A 94 -7.45 -5.90 -2.29
CA PRO A 94 -7.18 -6.97 -1.33
C PRO A 94 -6.28 -6.48 -0.19
N MET A 95 -5.34 -5.55 -0.43
CA MET A 95 -4.51 -4.96 0.63
C MET A 95 -5.38 -4.25 1.68
N ILE A 96 -6.28 -3.37 1.24
CA ILE A 96 -7.15 -2.58 2.13
C ILE A 96 -8.14 -3.51 2.85
N ALA A 97 -8.81 -4.40 2.11
CA ALA A 97 -9.81 -5.31 2.68
C ALA A 97 -9.18 -6.24 3.72
N SER A 98 -8.06 -6.88 3.41
CA SER A 98 -7.35 -7.76 4.35
C SER A 98 -6.83 -7.01 5.58
N GLY A 99 -6.42 -5.74 5.43
CA GLY A 99 -6.00 -4.91 6.57
C GLY A 99 -7.13 -4.69 7.58
N TYR A 100 -8.34 -4.41 7.09
CA TYR A 100 -9.53 -4.28 7.94
C TYR A 100 -9.93 -5.62 8.58
N LEU A 101 -10.00 -6.69 7.78
CA LEU A 101 -10.38 -8.03 8.24
C LEU A 101 -9.38 -8.60 9.26
N LEU A 102 -8.11 -8.24 9.17
CA LEU A 102 -7.10 -8.63 10.15
C LEU A 102 -7.39 -8.03 11.55
N GLN A 103 -7.90 -6.79 11.61
CA GLN A 103 -8.20 -6.13 12.89
C GLN A 103 -9.45 -6.73 13.57
N THR A 104 -10.37 -7.30 12.79
CA THR A 104 -11.64 -7.83 13.30
C THR A 104 -11.65 -9.36 13.45
N ALA A 105 -10.70 -10.07 12.83
CA ALA A 105 -10.62 -11.53 12.94
C ALA A 105 -10.31 -11.96 14.38
N VAL A 106 -11.07 -12.91 14.91
CA VAL A 106 -10.82 -13.52 16.23
C VAL A 106 -10.07 -14.84 16.08
N GLU A 107 -10.53 -15.68 15.15
CA GLU A 107 -10.02 -17.03 14.95
C GLU A 107 -8.62 -17.02 14.31
N PRO A 108 -7.67 -17.84 14.80
CA PRO A 108 -6.30 -17.85 14.31
C PRO A 108 -6.17 -18.21 12.82
N GLY A 109 -7.04 -19.09 12.30
CA GLY A 109 -7.10 -19.44 10.88
C GLY A 109 -7.34 -18.22 10.00
N TRP A 110 -8.42 -17.47 10.28
CA TRP A 110 -8.71 -16.21 9.59
C TRP A 110 -7.59 -15.19 9.70
N ARG A 111 -7.02 -14.98 10.90
CA ARG A 111 -5.88 -14.05 11.08
C ARG A 111 -4.70 -14.40 10.18
N ARG A 112 -4.31 -15.68 10.12
CA ARG A 112 -3.21 -16.15 9.25
C ARG A 112 -3.49 -15.90 7.78
N LEU A 113 -4.71 -16.21 7.33
CA LEU A 113 -5.13 -15.99 5.94
C LEU A 113 -5.03 -14.49 5.58
N TRP A 114 -5.61 -13.62 6.40
CA TRP A 114 -5.62 -12.18 6.13
C TRP A 114 -4.22 -11.57 6.16
N VAL A 115 -3.34 -12.00 7.07
CA VAL A 115 -1.93 -11.60 7.04
C VAL A 115 -1.27 -11.99 5.71
N GLY A 116 -1.45 -13.22 5.24
CA GLY A 116 -0.87 -13.67 3.97
C GLY A 116 -1.35 -12.84 2.78
N ILE A 117 -2.66 -12.63 2.66
CA ILE A 117 -3.26 -11.80 1.61
C ILE A 117 -2.73 -10.37 1.70
N HIS A 118 -2.67 -9.81 2.91
CA HIS A 118 -2.23 -8.44 3.14
C HIS A 118 -0.77 -8.24 2.72
N LEU A 119 0.14 -9.14 3.13
CA LEU A 119 1.56 -9.05 2.79
C LEU A 119 1.81 -9.19 1.29
N VAL A 120 1.15 -10.14 0.62
CA VAL A 120 1.28 -10.31 -0.84
C VAL A 120 0.77 -9.09 -1.58
N ALA A 121 -0.44 -8.61 -1.24
CA ALA A 121 -1.03 -7.44 -1.88
C ALA A 121 -0.22 -6.16 -1.61
N ALA A 122 0.31 -5.99 -0.40
CA ALA A 122 1.20 -4.88 -0.04
C ALA A 122 2.52 -4.93 -0.81
N GLY A 123 3.13 -6.11 -0.96
CA GLY A 123 4.34 -6.28 -1.79
C GLY A 123 4.10 -5.90 -3.24
N LEU A 124 2.98 -6.35 -3.82
CA LEU A 124 2.57 -5.96 -5.17
C LEU A 124 2.28 -4.46 -5.29
N TRP A 125 1.67 -3.86 -4.26
CA TRP A 125 1.41 -2.42 -4.20
C TRP A 125 2.72 -1.62 -4.22
N ILE A 126 3.67 -1.95 -3.32
CA ILE A 126 4.95 -1.24 -3.22
C ILE A 126 5.74 -1.36 -4.52
N ALA A 127 5.92 -2.58 -5.03
CA ALA A 127 6.67 -2.83 -6.26
C ALA A 127 6.02 -2.12 -7.46
N GLY A 128 4.69 -2.27 -7.62
CA GLY A 128 3.94 -1.62 -8.69
C GLY A 128 3.99 -0.09 -8.60
N HIS A 129 3.92 0.47 -7.38
CA HIS A 129 3.96 1.92 -7.17
C HIS A 129 5.32 2.49 -7.57
N LEU A 130 6.41 1.84 -7.15
CA LEU A 130 7.77 2.22 -7.53
C LEU A 130 7.98 2.15 -9.05
N VAL A 131 7.55 1.06 -9.69
CA VAL A 131 7.65 0.90 -11.15
C VAL A 131 6.79 1.95 -11.87
N HIS A 132 5.56 2.19 -11.42
CA HIS A 132 4.66 3.16 -12.04
C HIS A 132 5.16 4.60 -11.90
N ALA A 133 5.69 4.96 -10.73
CA ALA A 133 6.33 6.26 -10.50
C ALA A 133 7.62 6.42 -11.34
N GLY A 134 8.47 5.38 -11.37
CA GLY A 134 9.74 5.35 -12.10
C GLY A 134 9.58 5.46 -13.62
N ARG A 135 8.51 4.90 -14.19
CA ARG A 135 8.22 4.97 -15.65
C ARG A 135 8.07 6.41 -16.17
N ARG A 136 7.80 7.39 -15.30
CA ARG A 136 7.74 8.81 -15.65
C ARG A 136 9.12 9.41 -15.96
N PHE A 137 10.19 8.81 -15.42
CA PHE A 137 11.57 9.25 -15.64
C PHE A 137 12.23 8.57 -16.85
N VAL A 138 11.75 7.38 -17.25
CA VAL A 138 12.35 6.58 -18.32
C VAL A 138 11.75 6.89 -19.70
N ARG A 139 10.50 7.37 -19.78
CA ARG A 139 9.89 7.72 -21.07
C ARG A 139 10.27 9.15 -21.47
N PRO A 140 11.01 9.37 -22.57
CA PRO A 140 11.24 10.72 -23.07
C PRO A 140 9.90 11.40 -23.38
N PRO A 141 9.79 12.73 -23.23
CA PRO A 141 8.57 13.45 -23.56
C PRO A 141 8.19 13.13 -25.00
N ARG A 142 7.00 12.54 -25.20
CA ARG A 142 6.40 12.43 -26.54
C ARG A 142 6.29 13.84 -27.08
N ARG A 143 7.13 14.19 -28.07
CA ARG A 143 6.96 15.40 -28.87
C ARG A 143 5.53 15.39 -29.38
N ARG A 144 4.73 16.35 -28.94
CA ARG A 144 3.44 16.64 -29.56
C ARG A 144 3.74 16.94 -31.03
N ARG A 145 3.25 16.09 -31.93
CA ARG A 145 3.13 16.43 -33.35
C ARG A 145 1.80 17.14 -33.52
#